data_AF-A0A1F8RDQ3-F1
#
_entry.id   AF-A0A1F8RDQ3-F1
#
_cell.length_a   1.000
_cell.length_b   1.000
_cell.length_c   1.000
_cell.angle_alpha   90.00
_cell.angle_beta   90.00
_cell.angle_gamma   90.00
#
_symmetry.space_group_name_H-M   'P 1'
#
loop_
_entity.id
_entity.type
_entity.pdbx_description
1 polymer ?
#
loop_
_entity_poly.entity_id
_entity_poly.type
_entity_poly.pdbx_seq_one_letter_code
_entity_poly.pdbx_strand_id
1 'polypeptide(L)'
;MDQTPQAPQPAADNPFWTTLRQPRVVLILLAVWAIIGAMTEFFTSSGVFVDLKGGELDGALGGRALGWEAIPLAVLYLYCSRDPVRYHRVFWLAVVEQVAAIGANSYHWGAGDFSFESVVIPVAVAAGLGVLVLLHLFQPKEQAGTAPAP
;
A
#
# COMPACT_ATOMS: atom_id res chain seq x y z
N MET A 1 45.76 -14.57 -27.42
CA MET A 1 45.13 -14.67 -26.08
C MET A 1 44.05 -13.61 -26.06
N ASP A 2 42.85 -13.97 -26.53
CA ASP A 2 41.73 -13.04 -26.60
C ASP A 2 40.99 -13.11 -25.26
N GLN A 3 41.13 -12.06 -24.45
CA GLN A 3 40.31 -11.87 -23.26
C GLN A 3 38.97 -11.29 -23.71
N THR A 4 37.95 -12.12 -23.78
CA THR A 4 36.56 -11.67 -23.98
C THR A 4 36.20 -10.74 -22.82
N PRO A 5 35.72 -9.49 -23.07
CA PRO A 5 35.30 -8.61 -22.00
C PRO A 5 34.18 -9.26 -21.19
N GLN A 6 34.43 -9.53 -19.92
CA GLN A 6 33.44 -10.06 -19.00
C GLN A 6 32.33 -9.02 -18.87
N ALA A 7 31.13 -9.33 -19.39
CA ALA A 7 29.97 -8.46 -19.28
C ALA A 7 29.73 -8.12 -17.79
N PRO A 8 29.38 -6.88 -17.43
CA PRO A 8 29.12 -6.51 -16.05
C PRO A 8 28.05 -7.44 -15.47
N GLN A 9 28.41 -8.20 -14.44
CA GLN A 9 27.46 -9.02 -13.71
C GLN A 9 26.34 -8.10 -13.21
N PRO A 10 25.06 -8.37 -13.51
CA PRO A 10 23.98 -7.57 -12.98
C PRO A 10 24.11 -7.54 -11.46
N ALA A 11 24.12 -6.33 -10.88
CA ALA A 11 24.21 -6.14 -9.45
C ALA A 11 23.19 -7.04 -8.77
N ALA A 12 23.63 -7.83 -7.79
CA ALA A 12 22.76 -8.74 -7.07
C ALA A 12 21.58 -7.95 -6.48
N ASP A 13 20.38 -8.14 -7.03
CA ASP A 13 19.19 -7.48 -6.54
C ASP A 13 18.96 -7.85 -5.07
N ASN A 14 18.76 -6.84 -4.23
CA ASN A 14 18.60 -7.03 -2.79
C ASN A 14 17.33 -7.88 -2.51
N PRO A 15 17.45 -9.01 -1.78
CA PRO A 15 16.36 -9.97 -1.57
C PRO A 15 15.12 -9.37 -0.92
N PHE A 16 15.28 -8.32 -0.10
CA PHE A 16 14.17 -7.58 0.49
C PHE A 16 13.31 -6.90 -0.58
N TRP A 17 13.94 -6.20 -1.52
CA TRP A 17 13.23 -5.52 -2.61
C TRP A 17 12.58 -6.51 -3.58
N THR A 18 13.24 -7.63 -3.85
CA THR A 18 12.67 -8.72 -4.65
C THR A 18 11.41 -9.29 -4.00
N THR A 19 11.38 -9.40 -2.68
CA THR A 19 10.21 -9.86 -1.91
C THR A 19 9.09 -8.83 -1.91
N LEU A 20 9.39 -7.55 -1.64
CA LEU A 20 8.39 -6.48 -1.63
C LEU A 20 7.74 -6.24 -3.00
N ARG A 21 8.44 -6.55 -4.09
CA ARG A 21 7.89 -6.47 -5.45
C ARG A 21 6.94 -7.61 -5.78
N GLN A 22 6.86 -8.67 -4.96
CA GLN A 22 5.95 -9.77 -5.22
C GLN A 22 4.50 -9.29 -5.06
N PRO A 23 3.62 -9.49 -6.06
CA PRO A 23 2.25 -8.97 -6.04
C PRO A 23 1.46 -9.47 -4.83
N ARG A 24 1.69 -10.73 -4.43
CA ARG A 24 1.09 -11.33 -3.23
C ARG A 24 1.49 -10.59 -1.96
N VAL A 25 2.78 -10.22 -1.83
CA VAL A 25 3.28 -9.51 -0.65
C VAL A 25 2.66 -8.12 -0.58
N VAL A 26 2.58 -7.39 -1.70
CA VAL A 26 1.92 -6.08 -1.75
C VAL A 26 0.45 -6.17 -1.30
N LEU A 27 -0.30 -7.19 -1.77
CA LEU A 27 -1.69 -7.40 -1.33
C LEU A 27 -1.80 -7.74 0.16
N ILE A 28 -0.86 -8.51 0.71
CA ILE A 28 -0.82 -8.80 2.15
C ILE A 28 -0.54 -7.51 2.93
N LEU A 29 0.39 -6.67 2.47
CA LEU A 29 0.68 -5.39 3.13
C LEU A 29 -0.53 -4.45 3.12
N LEU A 30 -1.23 -4.36 1.98
CA LEU A 30 -2.51 -3.62 1.88
C LEU A 30 -3.57 -4.19 2.83
N ALA A 31 -3.68 -5.52 2.91
CA ALA A 31 -4.60 -6.17 3.84
C ALA A 31 -4.27 -5.85 5.30
N VAL A 32 -3.00 -5.95 5.69
CA VAL A 32 -2.53 -5.61 7.04
C VAL A 32 -2.84 -4.15 7.35
N TRP A 33 -2.59 -3.24 6.41
CA TRP A 33 -2.91 -1.83 6.58
C TRP A 33 -4.41 -1.57 6.74
N ALA A 34 -5.25 -2.30 6.00
CA ALA A 34 -6.69 -2.25 6.15
C ALA A 34 -7.17 -2.83 7.50
N ILE A 35 -6.55 -3.90 7.99
CA ILE A 35 -6.81 -4.44 9.32
C ILE A 35 -6.46 -3.43 10.41
N ILE A 36 -5.31 -2.75 10.29
CA ILE A 36 -4.92 -1.69 11.23
C ILE A 36 -5.98 -0.57 11.25
N GLY A 37 -6.49 -0.16 10.09
CA GLY A 37 -7.58 0.83 10.04
C GLY A 37 -8.87 0.37 10.69
N ALA A 38 -9.29 -0.88 10.44
CA ALA A 38 -10.44 -1.43 11.16
C ALA A 38 -10.18 -1.45 12.68
N MET A 39 -8.98 -1.83 13.12
CA MET A 39 -8.63 -1.80 14.55
C MET A 39 -8.67 -0.39 15.15
N THR A 40 -8.24 0.65 14.41
CA THR A 40 -8.32 2.03 14.90
C THR A 40 -9.74 2.47 15.23
N GLU A 41 -10.74 1.95 14.51
CA GLU A 41 -12.16 2.22 14.79
C GLU A 41 -12.71 1.43 15.98
N PHE A 42 -12.21 0.22 16.24
CA PHE A 42 -12.62 -0.57 17.40
C PHE A 42 -11.95 -0.12 18.71
N PHE A 43 -10.78 0.54 18.64
CA PHE A 43 -9.98 0.92 19.81
C PHE A 43 -9.90 2.44 20.02
N THR A 44 -11.03 3.14 19.89
CA THR A 44 -11.15 4.62 19.96
C THR A 44 -10.88 5.27 21.32
N SER A 45 -10.29 4.53 22.27
CA SER A 45 -10.03 4.97 23.65
C SER A 45 -8.58 4.72 24.09
N SER A 46 -7.65 4.76 23.14
CA SER A 46 -6.23 4.57 23.41
C SER A 46 -5.37 5.51 22.56
N GLY A 47 -4.40 6.20 23.17
CA GLY A 47 -3.63 7.28 22.53
C GLY A 47 -2.79 6.90 21.32
N VAL A 48 -2.66 5.60 21.00
CA VAL A 48 -2.04 5.11 19.76
C VAL A 48 -3.03 5.16 18.57
N PHE A 49 -4.32 5.03 18.84
CA PHE A 49 -5.35 4.86 17.82
C PHE A 49 -6.16 6.15 17.66
N VAL A 50 -6.92 6.54 18.68
CA VAL A 50 -7.73 7.76 18.69
C VAL A 50 -7.88 8.24 20.15
N ASP A 51 -7.58 9.51 20.38
CA ASP A 51 -7.87 10.31 21.57
C ASP A 51 -8.64 11.56 21.12
N LEU A 52 -9.72 11.90 21.82
CA LEU A 52 -10.55 13.06 21.48
C LEU A 52 -10.18 14.20 22.43
N LYS A 53 -9.29 15.10 21.98
CA LYS A 53 -8.91 16.29 22.74
C LYS A 53 -9.43 17.54 22.06
N GLY A 54 -10.32 18.27 22.75
CA GLY A 54 -10.69 19.63 22.37
C GLY A 54 -11.47 19.80 21.06
N GLY A 55 -11.96 18.72 20.45
CA GLY A 55 -12.66 18.75 19.15
C GLY A 55 -11.80 18.26 17.98
N GLU A 56 -10.51 17.99 18.20
CA GLU A 56 -9.60 17.37 17.23
C GLU A 56 -9.50 15.86 17.51
N LEU A 57 -9.41 15.06 16.44
CA LEU A 57 -9.05 13.65 16.53
C LEU A 57 -7.51 13.57 16.64
N ASP A 58 -7.04 13.21 17.83
CA ASP A 58 -5.63 13.20 18.20
C ASP A 58 -5.15 11.77 18.47
N GLY A 59 -4.25 11.24 17.67
CA GLY A 59 -3.73 9.88 17.83
C GLY A 59 -2.96 9.47 16.60
N ALA A 60 -1.86 8.75 16.77
CA ALA A 60 -0.89 8.44 15.70
C ALA A 60 -1.51 7.81 14.42
N LEU A 61 -2.71 7.23 14.53
CA LEU A 61 -3.46 6.61 13.44
C LEU A 61 -4.88 7.18 13.27
N GLY A 62 -5.18 8.34 13.85
CA GLY A 62 -6.51 8.97 13.75
C GLY A 62 -6.94 9.18 12.30
N GLY A 63 -6.02 9.60 11.44
CA GLY A 63 -6.25 9.76 10.00
C GLY A 63 -6.43 8.46 9.22
N ARG A 64 -6.28 7.29 9.86
CA ARG A 64 -6.56 5.99 9.26
C ARG A 64 -7.97 5.47 9.59
N ALA A 65 -8.61 5.95 10.65
CA ALA A 65 -9.93 5.54 11.13
C ALA A 65 -11.09 6.16 10.30
N LEU A 66 -10.96 6.17 8.97
CA LEU A 66 -11.86 6.90 8.06
C LEU A 66 -13.07 6.10 7.57
N GLY A 67 -13.28 4.87 8.04
CA GLY A 67 -14.56 4.18 7.87
C GLY A 67 -14.51 2.65 7.79
N TRP A 68 -15.71 2.09 7.95
CA TRP A 68 -15.98 0.65 7.95
C TRP A 68 -15.61 -0.06 6.64
N GLU A 69 -15.19 0.67 5.59
CA GLU A 69 -14.65 0.09 4.36
C GLU A 69 -13.33 -0.66 4.55
N ALA A 70 -12.62 -0.42 5.65
CA ALA A 70 -11.36 -1.10 5.94
C ALA A 70 -11.53 -2.63 6.07
N ILE A 71 -12.66 -3.09 6.64
CA ILE A 71 -12.97 -4.53 6.78
C ILE A 71 -13.15 -5.23 5.42
N PRO A 72 -14.06 -4.78 4.53
CA PRO A 72 -14.23 -5.42 3.23
C PRO A 72 -12.97 -5.32 2.36
N LEU A 73 -12.19 -4.23 2.45
CA LEU A 73 -10.92 -4.11 1.75
C LEU A 73 -9.89 -5.13 2.25
N ALA A 74 -9.75 -5.31 3.57
CA ALA A 74 -8.87 -6.33 4.13
C ALA A 74 -9.22 -7.73 3.62
N VAL A 75 -10.51 -8.09 3.64
CA VAL A 75 -11.00 -9.38 3.14
C VAL A 75 -10.72 -9.53 1.64
N LEU A 76 -10.99 -8.48 0.86
CA LEU A 76 -10.76 -8.48 -0.59
C LEU A 76 -9.28 -8.67 -0.92
N TYR A 77 -8.39 -7.92 -0.28
CA TYR A 77 -6.94 -8.04 -0.52
C TYR A 77 -6.40 -9.41 -0.11
N LEU A 78 -6.85 -9.97 1.03
CA LEU A 78 -6.51 -11.34 1.42
C LEU A 78 -7.04 -12.38 0.43
N TYR A 79 -8.25 -12.20 -0.07
CA TYR A 79 -8.82 -13.08 -1.09
C TYR A 79 -7.99 -13.05 -2.37
N CYS A 80 -7.71 -11.85 -2.89
CA CYS A 80 -6.94 -11.66 -4.11
C CYS A 80 -5.48 -12.08 -3.98
N SER A 81 -4.90 -12.07 -2.77
CA SER A 81 -3.51 -12.50 -2.51
C SER A 81 -3.24 -13.97 -2.88
N ARG A 82 -4.29 -14.81 -2.92
CA ARG A 82 -4.18 -16.23 -3.29
C ARG A 82 -3.75 -16.40 -4.75
N ASP A 83 -4.30 -15.58 -5.65
CA ASP A 83 -4.01 -15.59 -7.09
C ASP A 83 -3.95 -14.15 -7.64
N PRO A 84 -2.84 -13.44 -7.41
CA PRO A 84 -2.73 -12.03 -7.77
C PRO A 84 -2.72 -11.79 -9.28
N VAL A 85 -2.35 -12.80 -10.08
CA VAL A 85 -2.32 -12.72 -11.54
C VAL A 85 -3.75 -12.64 -12.08
N ARG A 86 -4.64 -13.50 -11.58
CA ARG A 86 -6.06 -13.47 -11.92
C ARG A 86 -6.75 -12.17 -11.51
N TYR A 87 -6.37 -11.61 -10.35
CA TYR A 87 -7.02 -10.44 -9.78
C TYR A 87 -6.23 -9.14 -9.95
N HIS A 88 -5.44 -9.00 -11.03
CA HIS A 88 -4.57 -7.83 -11.23
C HIS A 88 -5.29 -6.47 -11.21
N ARG A 89 -6.60 -6.42 -11.53
CA ARG A 89 -7.38 -5.18 -11.45
C ARG A 89 -7.54 -4.64 -10.02
N VAL A 90 -7.38 -5.47 -8.99
CA VAL A 90 -7.48 -5.05 -7.58
C VAL A 90 -6.41 -4.00 -7.22
N PHE A 91 -5.29 -3.96 -7.95
CA PHE A 91 -4.26 -2.96 -7.74
C PHE A 91 -4.71 -1.56 -8.16
N TRP A 92 -5.63 -1.41 -9.11
CA TRP A 92 -6.23 -0.11 -9.41
C TRP A 92 -7.12 0.39 -8.28
N LEU A 93 -7.87 -0.51 -7.64
CA LEU A 93 -8.63 -0.17 -6.45
C LEU A 93 -7.70 0.30 -5.33
N ALA A 94 -6.56 -0.37 -5.15
CA ALA A 94 -5.56 0.05 -4.17
C ALA A 94 -4.99 1.45 -4.49
N VAL A 95 -4.73 1.79 -5.76
CA VAL A 95 -4.32 3.17 -6.13
C VAL A 95 -5.37 4.18 -5.72
N VAL A 96 -6.64 3.93 -6.04
CA VAL A 96 -7.75 4.83 -5.69
C VAL A 96 -7.84 5.00 -4.17
N GLU A 97 -7.73 3.91 -3.41
CA GLU A 97 -7.71 3.96 -1.95
C GLU A 97 -6.56 4.82 -1.41
N GLN A 98 -5.32 4.62 -1.87
CA GLN A 98 -4.19 5.40 -1.36
C GLN A 98 -4.31 6.89 -1.70
N VAL A 99 -4.80 7.23 -2.90
CA VAL A 99 -5.05 8.62 -3.30
C VAL A 99 -6.16 9.24 -2.45
N ALA A 100 -7.26 8.52 -2.25
CA ALA A 100 -8.37 8.98 -1.41
C ALA A 100 -7.92 9.18 0.04
N ALA A 101 -7.14 8.24 0.60
CA ALA A 101 -6.60 8.33 1.95
C ALA A 101 -5.70 9.56 2.12
N ILE A 102 -4.76 9.79 1.19
CA ILE A 102 -3.87 10.97 1.22
C ILE A 102 -4.70 12.26 1.10
N GLY A 103 -5.67 12.29 0.18
CA GLY A 103 -6.54 13.45 -0.03
C GLY A 103 -7.38 13.79 1.20
N ALA A 104 -8.04 12.78 1.79
CA ALA A 104 -8.85 12.94 3.00
C ALA A 104 -7.99 13.42 4.19
N ASN A 105 -6.84 12.80 4.41
CA ASN A 105 -5.91 13.21 5.47
C ASN A 105 -5.42 14.66 5.29
N SER A 106 -5.09 15.03 4.05
CA SER A 106 -4.64 16.40 3.73
C SER A 106 -5.76 17.42 3.95
N TYR A 107 -6.99 17.08 3.57
CA TYR A 107 -8.16 17.92 3.76
C TYR A 107 -8.45 18.12 5.26
N HIS A 108 -8.56 17.03 6.02
CA HIS A 108 -8.87 17.09 7.45
C HIS A 108 -7.77 17.77 8.27
N TRP A 109 -6.50 17.62 7.87
CA TRP A 109 -5.42 18.41 8.44
C TRP A 109 -5.59 19.91 8.16
N GLY A 110 -5.88 20.30 6.91
CA GLY A 110 -6.09 21.69 6.52
C GLY A 110 -7.36 22.33 7.11
N ALA A 111 -8.38 21.52 7.40
CA ALA A 111 -9.61 21.93 8.08
C ALA A 111 -9.44 22.06 9.60
N GLY A 112 -8.34 21.55 10.17
CA GLY A 112 -8.10 21.53 11.61
C GLY A 112 -8.82 20.39 12.34
N ASP A 113 -9.29 19.36 11.63
CA ASP A 113 -9.94 18.19 12.25
C ASP A 113 -8.92 17.20 12.83
N PHE A 114 -7.71 17.15 12.24
CA PHE A 114 -6.61 16.25 12.63
C PHE A 114 -5.34 17.00 13.03
N SER A 115 -4.68 16.52 14.09
CA SER A 115 -3.33 16.93 14.43
C SER A 115 -2.31 16.43 13.39
N PHE A 116 -1.16 17.10 13.26
CA PHE A 116 -0.10 16.68 12.34
C PHE A 116 0.38 15.24 12.60
N GLU A 117 0.48 14.85 13.88
CA GLU A 117 0.87 13.50 14.30
C GLU A 117 -0.12 12.43 13.81
N SER A 118 -1.41 12.78 13.73
CA SER A 118 -2.49 11.91 13.28
C SER A 118 -2.52 11.70 11.76
N VAL A 119 -1.77 12.52 11.01
CA VAL A 119 -1.79 12.59 9.54
C VAL A 119 -0.50 12.04 8.95
N VAL A 120 0.65 12.34 9.57
CA VAL A 120 1.96 12.05 9.00
C VAL A 120 2.19 10.54 8.77
N ILE A 121 1.80 9.70 9.73
CA ILE A 121 1.97 8.24 9.62
C ILE A 121 1.03 7.67 8.56
N PRO A 122 -0.31 7.92 8.59
CA PRO A 122 -1.21 7.42 7.56
C PRO A 122 -0.82 7.84 6.14
N VAL A 123 -0.44 9.11 5.94
CA VAL A 123 -0.01 9.62 4.63
C VAL A 123 1.30 8.96 4.17
N ALA A 124 2.28 8.81 5.06
CA ALA A 124 3.55 8.17 4.71
C ALA A 124 3.37 6.69 4.33
N VAL A 125 2.55 5.96 5.08
CA VAL A 125 2.24 4.55 4.76
C VAL A 125 1.46 4.46 3.45
N ALA A 126 0.47 5.33 3.24
CA ALA A 126 -0.32 5.35 2.01
C ALA A 126 0.53 5.65 0.77
N ALA A 127 1.44 6.62 0.88
CA ALA A 127 2.40 6.93 -0.18
C ALA A 127 3.33 5.74 -0.46
N GLY A 128 3.86 5.09 0.59
CA GLY A 128 4.72 3.91 0.46
C GLY A 128 4.03 2.74 -0.23
N LEU A 129 2.81 2.39 0.21
CA LEU A 129 2.00 1.35 -0.40
C LEU A 129 1.61 1.73 -1.83
N GLY A 130 1.25 2.99 -2.07
CA GLY A 130 0.93 3.51 -3.40
C GLY A 130 2.09 3.32 -4.38
N VAL A 131 3.32 3.65 -3.96
CA VAL A 131 4.52 3.40 -4.78
C VAL A 131 4.69 1.91 -5.08
N LEU A 132 4.54 1.02 -4.10
CA LEU A 132 4.65 -0.43 -4.33
C LEU A 132 3.60 -0.94 -5.32
N VAL A 133 2.36 -0.44 -5.22
CA VAL A 133 1.27 -0.77 -6.13
C VAL A 133 1.57 -0.28 -7.56
N LEU A 134 2.05 0.95 -7.71
CA LEU A 134 2.41 1.51 -9.03
C LEU A 134 3.55 0.72 -9.66
N LEU A 135 4.59 0.36 -8.89
CA LEU A 135 5.68 -0.48 -9.37
C LEU A 135 5.16 -1.82 -9.91
N HIS A 136 4.12 -2.40 -9.30
CA HIS A 136 3.51 -3.62 -9.81
C HIS A 136 2.66 -3.39 -11.08
N LEU A 137 1.87 -2.31 -11.14
CA LEU A 137 1.04 -2.00 -12.31
C LEU A 137 1.86 -1.71 -13.57
N PHE A 138 3.03 -1.07 -13.40
CA PHE A 138 3.89 -0.64 -14.51
C PHE A 138 5.11 -1.53 -14.73
N GLN A 139 5.18 -2.71 -14.08
CA GLN A 139 6.22 -3.69 -14.39
C GLN A 139 6.10 -4.12 -15.86
N PRO A 140 7.20 -4.06 -16.65
CA PRO A 140 7.21 -4.57 -18.01
C PRO A 140 6.81 -6.04 -17.99
N LYS A 141 5.62 -6.35 -18.51
CA LYS A 141 5.24 -7.74 -18.76
C LYS A 141 6.10 -8.20 -19.93
N GLU A 142 7.05 -9.08 -19.68
CA GLU A 142 7.80 -9.76 -20.74
C GLU A 142 6.78 -10.22 -21.79
N GLN A 143 6.90 -9.68 -23.00
CA GLN A 143 5.97 -9.97 -24.08
C GLN A 143 6.01 -11.48 -24.32
N ALA A 144 4.91 -12.15 -23.98
CA ALA A 144 4.73 -13.56 -24.25
C ALA A 144 4.86 -13.80 -25.76
N GLY A 145 5.97 -14.45 -26.15
CA GLY A 145 6.11 -15.21 -27.38
C GLY A 145 5.93 -14.44 -28.68
N THR A 146 7.04 -14.05 -29.30
CA THR A 146 7.21 -14.36 -30.73
C THR A 146 7.01 -15.86 -30.90
N ALA A 147 5.80 -16.26 -31.25
CA ALA A 147 5.52 -17.62 -31.71
C ALA A 147 6.46 -17.95 -32.87
N PRO A 148 7.07 -19.15 -32.93
CA PRO A 148 7.71 -19.58 -34.16
C PRO A 148 6.62 -19.69 -35.24
N ALA A 149 6.82 -19.00 -36.36
CA ALA A 149 5.96 -19.10 -37.54
C ALA A 149 5.97 -20.55 -38.08
N PRO A 150 4.86 -21.04 -38.67
CA PRO A 150 4.71 -22.42 -39.13
C PRO A 150 5.71 -22.81 -40.22
#